data_AF-A0A1Z5JBA6-F1
#
_entry.id   AF-A0A1Z5JBA6-F1
#
_cell.length_a   1.000
_cell.length_b   1.000
_cell.length_c   1.000
_cell.angle_alpha   90.00
_cell.angle_beta   90.00
_cell.angle_gamma   90.00
#
_symmetry.space_group_name_H-M   'P 1'
#
loop_
_entity.id
_entity.type
_entity.pdbx_description
1 polymer ?
#
loop_
_entity_poly.entity_id
_entity_poly.type
_entity_poly.pdbx_seq_one_letter_code
_entity_poly.pdbx_strand_id
1 'polypeptide(L)'
;MNDQLRFLSYKSPKTVVAESVFQFMHGTNTLSKVNCASHINLFSQALTYHISSGLIYGAAWGLVTPFPAPGSAAAAREAATGIFRPVPVFSSLSAVPSNAIFFASLLGYQRFCSKGLELVRRQEDVYNDFFGFAMIWPYYTYILNYSERRLILHNRCVGGAVLMSIGYVTFLA
;
A
#
# COMPACT_ATOMS: atom_id res chain seq x y z
N MET A 1 -26.82 -13.29 -9.86
CA MET A 1 -26.01 -13.47 -11.08
C MET A 1 -24.75 -12.62 -10.91
N ASN A 2 -23.61 -13.29 -10.72
CA ASN A 2 -22.23 -12.79 -10.54
C ASN A 2 -21.82 -12.08 -9.23
N ASP A 3 -21.70 -12.86 -8.14
CA ASP A 3 -20.96 -12.56 -6.90
C ASP A 3 -19.49 -13.08 -6.90
N GLN A 4 -18.94 -13.44 -8.07
CA GLN A 4 -17.66 -14.17 -8.16
C GLN A 4 -16.40 -13.33 -8.45
N LEU A 5 -16.48 -12.00 -8.39
CA LEU A 5 -15.31 -11.12 -8.47
C LEU A 5 -14.97 -10.50 -7.09
N ARG A 6 -14.98 -11.33 -6.04
CA ARG A 6 -14.19 -10.99 -4.84
C ARG A 6 -12.74 -10.94 -5.31
N PHE A 7 -12.10 -9.78 -5.17
CA PHE A 7 -10.67 -9.64 -5.48
C PHE A 7 -9.92 -10.78 -4.80
N LEU A 8 -9.33 -11.64 -5.61
CA LEU A 8 -8.60 -12.82 -5.17
C LEU A 8 -7.30 -12.37 -4.53
N SER A 9 -7.36 -11.98 -3.27
CA SER A 9 -6.18 -11.81 -2.45
C SER A 9 -5.74 -13.16 -1.90
N TYR A 10 -4.76 -13.77 -2.56
CA TYR A 10 -4.30 -15.15 -2.34
C TYR A 10 -3.21 -15.31 -1.27
N LYS A 11 -3.41 -14.76 -0.07
CA LYS A 11 -2.70 -15.19 1.16
C LYS A 11 -3.60 -14.93 2.35
N SER A 12 -3.48 -15.75 3.41
CA SER A 12 -4.09 -15.42 4.70
C SER A 12 -3.62 -14.01 5.06
N PRO A 13 -4.50 -13.03 5.28
CA PRO A 13 -4.04 -11.66 5.34
C PRO A 13 -3.15 -11.41 6.59
N LYS A 14 -3.08 -12.38 7.50
CA LYS A 14 -2.10 -12.47 8.61
C LYS A 14 -0.63 -12.50 8.14
N THR A 15 -0.35 -13.10 6.98
CA THR A 15 1.02 -13.29 6.49
C THR A 15 1.61 -12.01 5.89
N VAL A 16 0.79 -11.25 5.13
CA VAL A 16 1.17 -9.95 4.55
C VAL A 16 1.37 -8.90 5.64
N VAL A 17 0.52 -8.94 6.67
CA VAL A 17 0.63 -8.12 7.88
C VAL A 17 1.93 -8.44 8.63
N ALA A 18 2.27 -9.71 8.86
CA ALA A 18 3.50 -10.11 9.55
C ALA A 18 4.80 -9.67 8.84
N GLU A 19 4.88 -9.77 7.51
CA GLU A 19 6.07 -9.30 6.75
C GLU A 19 6.23 -7.77 6.78
N SER A 20 5.10 -7.03 6.84
CA SER A 20 5.10 -5.58 7.02
C SER A 20 5.58 -5.17 8.42
N VAL A 21 5.32 -5.98 9.46
CA VAL A 21 5.88 -5.80 10.83
C VAL A 21 7.40 -5.96 10.84
N PHE A 22 7.92 -6.96 10.13
CA PHE A 22 9.35 -7.26 10.15
C PHE A 22 10.20 -6.11 9.59
N GLN A 23 9.74 -5.44 8.53
CA GLN A 23 10.42 -4.26 7.98
C GLN A 23 10.21 -3.00 8.83
N PHE A 24 9.06 -2.88 9.51
CA PHE A 24 8.77 -1.81 10.46
C PHE A 24 9.76 -1.76 11.63
N MET A 25 10.16 -2.92 12.17
CA MET A 25 11.09 -2.97 13.32
C MET A 25 12.55 -2.60 12.98
N HIS A 26 12.93 -2.62 11.70
CA HIS A 26 14.31 -2.34 11.29
C HIS A 26 14.55 -0.90 10.78
N GLY A 27 13.50 -0.08 10.60
CA GLY A 27 13.61 1.20 9.88
C GLY A 27 13.53 2.50 10.69
N THR A 28 13.17 2.48 11.99
CA THR A 28 12.84 3.72 12.71
C THR A 28 13.92 4.15 13.69
N ASN A 29 14.84 5.01 13.25
CA ASN A 29 15.58 5.90 14.14
C ASN A 29 15.65 7.31 13.54
N THR A 30 15.45 8.31 14.40
CA THR A 30 15.70 9.76 14.26
C THR A 30 14.74 10.61 13.40
N LEU A 31 13.97 11.53 14.03
CA LEU A 31 14.30 12.97 14.11
C LEU A 31 13.22 13.81 14.85
N SER A 32 13.71 14.66 15.76
CA SER A 32 12.99 15.46 16.76
C SER A 32 12.40 16.80 16.29
N LYS A 33 11.29 17.21 16.94
CA LYS A 33 10.77 18.57 17.23
C LYS A 33 11.22 19.72 16.31
N VAL A 34 10.38 20.10 15.34
CA VAL A 34 10.53 21.32 14.53
C VAL A 34 9.14 21.95 14.27
N ASN A 35 9.03 23.27 14.06
CA ASN A 35 7.80 24.08 13.89
C ASN A 35 6.67 23.48 12.99
N CYS A 36 5.42 23.95 13.16
CA CYS A 36 4.23 23.45 12.41
C CYS A 36 4.42 23.37 10.87
N ALA A 37 5.05 24.38 10.24
CA ALA A 37 5.36 24.36 8.81
C ALA A 37 6.39 23.28 8.42
N SER A 38 7.33 22.98 9.32
CA SER A 38 8.29 21.89 9.12
C SER A 38 7.64 20.52 9.33
N HIS A 39 6.62 20.38 10.19
CA HIS A 39 5.88 19.13 10.36
C HIS A 39 5.17 18.70 9.07
N ILE A 40 4.65 19.63 8.27
CA ILE A 40 4.03 19.32 6.97
C ILE A 40 5.08 18.85 5.96
N ASN A 41 6.25 19.49 5.91
CA ASN A 41 7.35 19.05 5.04
C ASN A 41 7.90 17.68 5.46
N LEU A 42 8.07 17.45 6.77
CA LEU A 42 8.45 16.14 7.32
C LEU A 42 7.40 15.06 7.05
N PHE A 43 6.11 15.41 7.15
CA PHE A 43 5.00 14.53 6.78
C PHE A 43 5.09 14.11 5.31
N SER A 44 5.23 15.09 4.42
CA SER A 44 5.30 14.86 2.96
C SER A 44 6.53 14.04 2.57
N GLN A 45 7.70 14.34 3.13
CA GLN A 45 8.93 13.57 2.89
C GLN A 45 8.80 12.14 3.41
N ALA A 46 8.27 11.95 4.63
CA ALA A 46 8.09 10.62 5.20
C ALA A 46 7.08 9.79 4.39
N LEU A 47 5.99 10.41 3.93
CA LEU A 47 5.00 9.76 3.07
C LEU A 47 5.61 9.35 1.72
N THR A 48 6.34 10.26 1.08
CA THR A 48 7.02 10.00 -0.21
C THR A 48 8.03 8.87 -0.08
N TYR A 49 8.81 8.85 1.00
CA TYR A 49 9.76 7.77 1.29
C TYR A 49 9.05 6.41 1.43
N HIS A 50 7.99 6.33 2.22
CA HIS A 50 7.27 5.06 2.43
C HIS A 50 6.55 4.58 1.17
N ILE A 51 6.00 5.49 0.36
CA ILE A 51 5.42 5.15 -0.95
C ILE A 51 6.51 4.62 -1.88
N SER A 52 7.67 5.29 -1.96
CA SER A 52 8.78 4.89 -2.82
C SER A 52 9.38 3.54 -2.40
N SER A 53 9.58 3.34 -1.10
CA SER A 53 9.99 2.05 -0.54
C SER A 53 8.95 0.98 -0.84
N GLY A 54 7.65 1.29 -0.71
CA GLY A 54 6.56 0.37 -1.07
C GLY A 54 6.55 -0.01 -2.54
N LEU A 55 6.85 0.94 -3.44
CA LEU A 55 7.01 0.65 -4.87
C LEU A 55 8.18 -0.31 -5.13
N ILE A 56 9.34 -0.05 -4.51
CA ILE A 56 10.54 -0.89 -4.66
C ILE A 56 10.29 -2.28 -4.09
N TYR A 57 9.74 -2.38 -2.88
CA TYR A 57 9.43 -3.65 -2.24
C TYR A 57 8.36 -4.42 -3.00
N GLY A 58 7.29 -3.77 -3.44
CA GLY A 58 6.26 -4.42 -4.23
C GLY A 58 6.77 -4.84 -5.62
N ALA A 59 7.70 -4.10 -6.20
CA ALA A 59 8.33 -4.49 -7.46
C ALA A 59 9.24 -5.72 -7.28
N ALA A 60 10.11 -5.69 -6.26
CA ALA A 60 10.98 -6.82 -5.91
C ALA A 60 10.14 -8.06 -5.56
N TRP A 61 9.07 -7.87 -4.78
CA TRP A 61 8.11 -8.92 -4.48
C TRP A 61 7.50 -9.47 -5.76
N GLY A 62 6.92 -8.60 -6.61
CA GLY A 62 6.32 -8.96 -7.90
C GLY A 62 7.22 -9.79 -8.81
N LEU A 63 8.54 -9.55 -8.77
CA LEU A 63 9.52 -10.34 -9.52
C LEU A 63 9.70 -11.76 -8.97
N VAL A 64 9.64 -11.92 -7.64
CA VAL A 64 9.89 -13.21 -6.99
C VAL A 64 8.62 -13.99 -6.67
N THR A 65 7.44 -13.36 -6.77
CA THR A 65 6.22 -14.08 -6.41
C THR A 65 5.96 -15.21 -7.40
N PRO A 66 5.59 -16.40 -6.90
CA PRO A 66 5.15 -17.49 -7.76
C PRO A 66 3.70 -17.31 -8.24
N PHE A 67 3.08 -16.14 -8.01
CA PHE A 67 1.67 -15.89 -8.32
C PHE A 67 1.52 -15.32 -9.74
N PRO A 68 0.58 -15.83 -10.53
CA PRO A 68 0.28 -15.24 -11.82
C PRO A 68 -0.31 -13.83 -11.67
N ALA A 69 0.04 -12.92 -12.57
CA ALA A 69 -0.45 -11.55 -12.55
C ALA A 69 -2.00 -11.51 -12.58
N PRO A 70 -2.64 -10.59 -11.85
CA PRO A 70 -4.08 -10.39 -11.91
C PRO A 70 -4.54 -10.14 -13.36
N GLY A 71 -5.60 -10.83 -13.79
CA GLY A 71 -6.13 -10.74 -15.16
C GLY A 71 -5.35 -11.52 -16.22
N SER A 72 -4.27 -12.23 -15.85
CA SER A 72 -3.58 -13.13 -16.78
C SER A 72 -4.38 -14.42 -17.05
N ALA A 73 -4.13 -15.06 -18.18
CA ALA A 73 -4.73 -16.36 -18.51
C ALA A 73 -4.39 -17.44 -17.47
N ALA A 74 -3.22 -17.35 -16.83
CA ALA A 74 -2.83 -18.24 -15.74
C ALA A 74 -3.70 -18.00 -14.49
N ALA A 75 -3.89 -16.74 -14.08
CA ALA A 75 -4.77 -16.40 -12.95
C ALA A 75 -6.24 -16.82 -13.20
N ALA A 76 -6.74 -16.68 -14.43
CA ALA A 76 -8.08 -17.14 -14.81
C ALA A 76 -8.22 -18.66 -14.73
N ARG A 77 -7.18 -19.41 -15.14
CA ARG A 77 -7.15 -20.89 -15.02
C ARG A 77 -7.06 -21.34 -13.58
N GLU A 78 -6.27 -20.68 -12.75
CA GLU A 78 -6.21 -20.97 -11.31
C GLU A 78 -7.56 -20.70 -10.64
N ALA A 79 -8.22 -19.57 -10.95
CA ALA A 79 -9.54 -19.25 -10.43
C ALA A 79 -10.62 -20.27 -10.86
N ALA A 80 -10.54 -20.76 -12.10
CA ALA A 80 -11.49 -21.75 -12.62
C ALA A 80 -11.26 -23.17 -12.07
N THR A 81 -10.00 -23.56 -11.85
CA THR A 81 -9.63 -24.93 -11.44
C THR A 81 -9.46 -25.08 -9.94
N GLY A 82 -9.25 -24.00 -9.20
CA GLY A 82 -8.88 -24.02 -7.79
C GLY A 82 -7.47 -24.58 -7.51
N ILE A 83 -6.72 -24.95 -8.55
CA ILE A 83 -5.39 -25.55 -8.43
C ILE A 83 -4.34 -24.46 -8.66
N PHE A 84 -3.55 -24.18 -7.62
CA PHE A 84 -2.42 -23.25 -7.72
C PHE A 84 -1.28 -23.87 -8.52
N ARG A 85 -0.77 -23.15 -9.53
CA ARG A 85 0.37 -23.55 -10.36
C ARG A 85 1.44 -22.46 -10.31
N PRO A 86 2.49 -22.66 -9.47
CA PRO A 86 3.48 -21.62 -9.25
C PRO A 86 4.18 -21.25 -10.56
N VAL A 87 4.27 -19.95 -10.79
CA VAL A 87 4.95 -19.35 -11.93
C VAL A 87 6.46 -19.23 -11.58
N PRO A 88 7.39 -19.49 -12.52
CA PRO A 88 8.83 -19.35 -12.24
C PRO A 88 9.20 -17.94 -11.77
N VAL A 89 10.21 -17.86 -10.90
CA VAL A 89 10.80 -16.59 -10.46
C VAL A 89 11.20 -15.75 -11.69
N PHE A 90 10.93 -14.45 -11.67
CA PHE A 90 11.18 -13.48 -12.76
C PHE A 90 10.34 -13.66 -14.04
N SER A 91 9.47 -14.65 -14.13
CA SER A 91 8.69 -14.88 -15.36
C SER A 91 7.39 -14.08 -15.43
N SER A 92 6.98 -13.40 -14.35
CA SER A 92 5.78 -12.55 -14.30
C SER A 92 6.11 -11.06 -14.16
N LEU A 93 6.80 -10.50 -15.16
CA LEU A 93 7.01 -9.04 -15.24
C LEU A 93 5.70 -8.25 -15.23
N SER A 94 4.61 -8.84 -15.72
CA SER A 94 3.27 -8.24 -15.68
C SER A 94 2.68 -8.14 -14.26
N ALA A 95 3.17 -8.92 -13.30
CA ALA A 95 2.74 -8.82 -11.90
C ALA A 95 3.42 -7.67 -11.15
N VAL A 96 4.59 -7.20 -11.62
CA VAL A 96 5.40 -6.17 -10.96
C VAL A 96 4.63 -4.88 -10.71
N PRO A 97 3.94 -4.26 -11.70
CA PRO A 97 3.23 -3.00 -11.47
C PRO A 97 2.11 -3.14 -10.43
N SER A 98 1.36 -4.25 -10.50
CA SER A 98 0.24 -4.48 -9.58
C SER A 98 0.70 -4.64 -8.12
N ASN A 99 1.79 -5.37 -7.90
CA ASN A 99 2.38 -5.54 -6.56
C ASN A 99 3.03 -4.25 -6.07
N ALA A 100 3.77 -3.53 -6.93
CA ALA A 100 4.36 -2.24 -6.59
C ALA A 100 3.31 -1.25 -6.07
N ILE A 101 2.21 -1.09 -6.82
CA ILE A 101 1.11 -0.20 -6.42
C ILE A 101 0.47 -0.67 -5.11
N PHE A 102 0.22 -1.97 -4.97
CA PHE A 102 -0.39 -2.51 -3.75
C PHE A 102 0.45 -2.22 -2.49
N PHE A 103 1.75 -2.52 -2.52
CA PHE A 103 2.63 -2.25 -1.39
C PHE A 103 2.82 -0.75 -1.13
N ALA A 104 2.92 0.06 -2.19
CA ALA A 104 2.96 1.52 -2.07
C ALA A 104 1.70 2.07 -1.39
N SER A 105 0.52 1.56 -1.73
CA SER A 105 -0.74 1.93 -1.10
C SER A 105 -0.79 1.53 0.38
N LEU A 106 -0.30 0.34 0.75
CA LEU A 106 -0.29 -0.11 2.15
C LEU A 106 0.66 0.73 3.00
N LEU A 107 1.92 0.92 2.57
CA LEU A 107 2.91 1.69 3.32
C LEU A 107 2.57 3.18 3.36
N GLY A 108 2.05 3.73 2.26
CA GLY A 108 1.55 5.09 2.21
C GLY A 108 0.40 5.31 3.20
N TYR A 109 -0.57 4.40 3.24
CA TYR A 109 -1.71 4.50 4.15
C TYR A 109 -1.29 4.32 5.62
N GLN A 110 -0.41 3.36 5.92
CA GLN A 110 0.16 3.19 7.26
C GLN A 110 0.79 4.50 7.74
N ARG A 111 1.66 5.10 6.93
CA ARG A 111 2.37 6.32 7.32
C ARG A 111 1.45 7.52 7.43
N PHE A 112 0.46 7.63 6.54
CA PHE A 112 -0.59 8.64 6.61
C PHE A 112 -1.34 8.57 7.95
N CYS A 113 -1.75 7.38 8.38
CA CYS A 113 -2.43 7.19 9.66
C CYS A 113 -1.51 7.47 10.86
N SER A 114 -0.26 6.99 10.84
CA SER A 114 0.70 7.24 11.93
C SER A 114 0.97 8.72 12.12
N LYS A 115 1.32 9.42 11.03
CA LYS A 115 1.64 10.85 11.11
C LYS A 115 0.38 11.71 11.27
N GLY A 116 -0.78 11.27 10.79
CA GLY A 116 -2.07 11.90 11.11
C GLY A 116 -2.35 11.88 12.62
N LEU A 117 -2.11 10.73 13.28
CA LEU A 117 -2.28 10.63 14.73
C LEU A 117 -1.24 11.46 15.50
N GLU A 118 0.00 11.51 15.01
CA GLU A 118 1.03 12.40 15.56
C GLU A 118 0.61 13.88 15.50
N LEU A 119 0.04 14.34 14.38
CA LEU A 119 -0.44 15.71 14.24
C LEU A 119 -1.59 16.02 15.22
N VAL A 120 -2.50 15.07 15.42
CA VAL A 120 -3.63 15.21 16.36
C VAL A 120 -3.13 15.24 17.81
N ARG A 121 -2.20 14.36 18.17
CA ARG A 121 -1.67 14.25 19.54
C ARG A 121 -0.55 15.25 19.85
N ARG A 122 0.03 15.87 18.82
CA ARG A 122 1.26 16.69 18.89
C ARG A 122 2.42 15.97 19.59
N GLN A 123 2.47 14.66 19.43
CA GLN A 123 3.40 13.79 20.14
C GLN A 123 3.85 12.68 19.21
N GLU A 124 5.17 12.50 19.08
CA GLU A 124 5.77 11.42 18.30
C GLU A 124 6.13 10.26 19.24
N ASP A 125 5.36 9.16 19.13
CA ASP A 125 5.59 7.93 19.90
C ASP A 125 5.46 6.70 19.01
N VAL A 126 6.04 5.59 19.47
CA VAL A 126 5.87 4.25 18.86
C VAL A 126 4.39 3.83 18.74
N TYR A 127 3.53 4.33 19.64
CA TYR A 127 2.08 4.08 19.58
C TYR A 127 1.43 4.61 18.30
N ASN A 128 1.96 5.70 17.73
CA ASN A 128 1.43 6.24 16.47
C ASN A 128 1.68 5.27 15.32
N ASP A 129 2.84 4.62 15.32
CA ASP A 129 3.17 3.64 14.31
C ASP A 129 2.41 2.32 14.47
N PHE A 130 2.20 1.86 15.71
CA PHE A 130 1.29 0.74 15.98
C PHE A 130 -0.13 1.03 15.52
N PHE A 131 -0.62 2.27 15.73
CA PHE A 131 -1.91 2.68 15.22
C PHE A 131 -1.96 2.64 13.69
N GLY A 132 -0.99 3.26 13.01
CA GLY A 132 -0.93 3.20 11.55
C GLY A 132 -0.88 1.78 11.02
N PHE A 133 -0.14 0.90 11.70
CA PHE A 133 -0.09 -0.52 11.37
C PHE A 133 -1.44 -1.23 11.58
N ALA A 134 -2.11 -0.99 12.70
CA ALA A 134 -3.44 -1.53 12.99
C ALA A 134 -4.47 -1.09 11.94
N MET A 135 -4.30 0.10 11.35
CA MET A 135 -5.15 0.64 10.29
C MET A 135 -4.94 -0.02 8.92
N ILE A 136 -3.83 -0.74 8.70
CA ILE A 136 -3.59 -1.49 7.44
C ILE A 136 -4.66 -2.54 7.21
N TRP A 137 -5.03 -3.29 8.26
CA TRP A 137 -6.02 -4.37 8.13
C TRP A 137 -7.38 -3.89 7.64
N PRO A 138 -8.06 -2.93 8.31
CA PRO A 138 -9.35 -2.43 7.85
C PRO A 138 -9.24 -1.78 6.48
N TYR A 139 -8.13 -1.10 6.18
CA TYR A 139 -7.91 -0.52 4.85
C TYR A 139 -7.88 -1.60 3.75
N TYR A 140 -7.08 -2.64 3.97
CA TYR A 140 -7.00 -3.75 3.05
C TYR A 140 -8.35 -4.47 2.91
N THR A 141 -9.05 -4.78 4.01
CA THR A 141 -10.30 -5.54 3.94
C THR A 141 -11.47 -4.73 3.36
N TYR A 142 -11.58 -3.44 3.69
CA TYR A 142 -12.76 -2.63 3.34
C TYR A 142 -12.60 -1.77 2.10
N ILE A 143 -11.37 -1.37 1.76
CA ILE A 143 -11.08 -0.51 0.60
C ILE A 143 -10.49 -1.34 -0.54
N LEU A 144 -9.39 -2.06 -0.29
CA LEU A 144 -8.67 -2.74 -1.38
C LEU A 144 -9.35 -4.05 -1.83
N ASN A 145 -9.93 -4.81 -0.89
CA ASN A 145 -10.41 -6.17 -1.17
C ASN A 145 -11.95 -6.32 -1.18
N TYR A 146 -12.71 -5.29 -0.79
CA TYR A 146 -14.16 -5.44 -0.58
C TYR A 146 -14.98 -5.43 -1.87
N SER A 147 -14.77 -4.44 -2.75
CA SER A 147 -15.51 -4.34 -4.02
C SER A 147 -14.81 -3.48 -5.06
N GLU A 148 -15.00 -3.82 -6.34
CA GLU A 148 -14.48 -3.04 -7.49
C GLU A 148 -14.90 -1.58 -7.43
N ARG A 149 -16.16 -1.30 -7.06
CA ARG A 149 -16.66 0.07 -6.95
C ARG A 149 -15.87 0.90 -5.94
N ARG A 150 -15.49 0.32 -4.80
CA ARG A 150 -14.71 1.02 -3.76
C ARG A 150 -13.27 1.23 -4.21
N LEU A 151 -12.67 0.24 -4.87
CA LEU A 151 -11.34 0.38 -5.42
C LEU A 151 -11.28 1.47 -6.51
N ILE A 152 -12.28 1.53 -7.40
CA ILE A 152 -12.39 2.59 -8.41
C ILE A 152 -12.54 3.95 -7.75
N LEU A 153 -13.41 4.08 -6.73
CA LEU A 153 -13.58 5.33 -5.99
C LEU A 153 -12.27 5.75 -5.31
N HIS A 154 -11.58 4.82 -4.67
CA HIS A 154 -10.29 5.06 -4.04
C HIS A 154 -9.25 5.57 -5.06
N ASN A 155 -9.11 4.88 -6.20
CA ASN A 155 -8.19 5.30 -7.25
C ASN A 155 -8.53 6.69 -7.81
N ARG A 156 -9.82 7.03 -7.92
CA ARG A 156 -10.26 8.38 -8.31
C ARG A 156 -9.92 9.43 -7.26
N CYS A 157 -10.15 9.14 -5.98
CA CYS A 157 -9.80 10.05 -4.88
C CYS A 157 -8.30 10.28 -4.81
N VAL A 158 -7.49 9.22 -4.88
CA VAL A 158 -6.02 9.32 -4.85
C VAL A 158 -5.51 10.03 -6.11
N GLY A 159 -5.98 9.63 -7.30
CA GLY A 159 -5.60 10.28 -8.55
C GLY A 159 -5.99 11.76 -8.58
N GLY A 160 -7.20 12.09 -8.11
CA GLY A 160 -7.66 13.47 -7.96
C GLY A 160 -6.79 14.28 -6.99
N ALA A 161 -6.43 13.71 -5.84
CA ALA A 161 -5.54 14.36 -4.88
C ALA A 161 -4.16 14.64 -5.49
N VAL A 162 -3.58 13.69 -6.23
CA VAL A 162 -2.29 13.87 -6.92
C VAL A 162 -2.35 14.97 -7.96
N LEU A 163 -3.38 14.97 -8.82
CA LEU A 163 -3.56 16.02 -9.84
C LEU A 163 -3.73 17.39 -9.20
N MET A 164 -4.50 17.48 -8.11
CA MET A 164 -4.66 18.71 -7.35
C MET A 164 -3.34 19.19 -6.72
N SER A 165 -2.53 18.28 -6.18
CA SER A 165 -1.21 18.61 -5.64
C SER A 165 -0.25 19.14 -6.72
N ILE A 166 -0.22 18.50 -7.90
CA ILE A 166 0.59 18.96 -9.03
C ILE A 166 0.10 20.33 -9.51
N GLY A 167 -1.21 20.51 -9.65
CA GLY A 167 -1.82 21.77 -10.05
C GLY A 167 -1.49 22.90 -9.06
N TYR A 168 -1.58 22.63 -7.75
CA TYR A 168 -1.20 23.58 -6.72
C TYR A 168 0.26 24.02 -6.85
N VAL A 169 1.19 23.07 -6.98
CA VAL A 169 2.63 23.38 -7.12
C VAL A 169 2.93 24.12 -8.41
N THR A 170 2.20 23.83 -9.49
CA THR A 170 2.49 24.40 -10.82
C THR A 170 1.90 25.81 -10.99
N PHE A 171 0.75 26.09 -10.38
CA PHE A 171 -0.01 27.32 -10.65
C PHE A 171 -0.16 28.26 -9.44
N LEU A 172 0.04 27.78 -8.20
CA LEU A 172 -0.24 28.55 -6.98
C LEU A 172 0.96 28.72 -6.04
N ALA A 173 2.02 27.91 -6.20
CA ALA A 173 3.28 28.04 -5.45
C ALA A 173 4.31 28.85 -6.25
#